data_AF-S7WC63-F1
#
_entry.id   AF-S7WC63-F1
#
_cell.length_a   1.000
_cell.length_b   1.000
_cell.length_c   1.000
_cell.angle_alpha   90.00
_cell.angle_beta   90.00
_cell.angle_gamma   90.00
#
_symmetry.space_group_name_H-M   'P 1'
#
loop_
_entity.id
_entity.type
_entity.pdbx_description
1 polymer ?
#
loop_
_entity_poly.entity_id
_entity_poly.type
_entity_poly.pdbx_seq_one_letter_code
_entity_poly.pdbx_strand_id
1 'polypeptide(L)'
;MNEYKKILKEKLTRKQELELKIKKIENDIYKYETLLLEISDGNPISRSLENYLTQRTEKKKTNIKDNDRLFTINMPRVSRK
;
A
#
# COMPACT_ATOMS: atom_id res chain seq x y z
N MET A 1 -7.85 40.48 11.80
CA MET A 1 -8.03 39.02 11.92
C MET A 1 -6.91 38.49 12.79
N ASN A 2 -7.25 37.88 13.94
CA ASN A 2 -6.29 37.45 14.97
C ASN A 2 -5.29 36.43 14.37
N GLU A 3 -3.98 36.68 14.47
CA GLU A 3 -2.91 35.94 13.78
C GLU A 3 -2.98 34.42 14.05
N TYR A 4 -3.32 34.06 15.28
CA TYR A 4 -3.57 32.68 15.71
C TYR A 4 -4.70 31.98 14.92
N LYS A 5 -5.75 32.70 14.53
CA LYS A 5 -6.83 32.14 13.70
C LYS A 5 -6.36 31.82 12.29
N LYS A 6 -5.42 32.60 11.74
CA LYS A 6 -4.83 32.35 10.42
C LYS A 6 -3.95 31.09 10.45
N ILE A 7 -3.06 31.01 11.44
CA ILE A 7 -2.19 29.83 11.65
C ILE A 7 -3.02 28.57 11.85
N LEU A 8 -4.06 28.63 12.69
CA LEU A 8 -4.94 27.49 12.92
C LEU A 8 -5.63 27.02 11.63
N LYS A 9 -6.14 27.96 10.81
CA LYS A 9 -6.76 27.64 9.52
C LYS A 9 -5.77 26.97 8.58
N GLU A 10 -4.56 27.48 8.46
CA GLU A 10 -3.49 26.89 7.63
C GLU A 10 -3.14 25.46 8.09
N LYS A 11 -3.01 25.24 9.41
CA LYS A 11 -2.74 23.90 9.96
C LYS A 11 -3.88 22.92 9.69
N LEU A 12 -5.14 23.37 9.79
CA LEU A 12 -6.31 22.54 9.49
C LEU A 12 -6.38 22.18 8.01
N THR A 13 -6.20 23.15 7.11
CA THR A 13 -6.14 22.87 5.67
C THR A 13 -5.02 21.90 5.36
N ARG A 14 -3.83 22.11 5.94
CA ARG A 14 -2.69 21.21 5.73
C ARG A 14 -2.96 19.79 6.23
N LYS A 15 -3.65 19.64 7.37
CA LYS A 15 -4.08 18.34 7.87
C LYS A 15 -4.98 17.63 6.85
N GLN A 16 -5.99 18.31 6.32
CA GLN A 16 -6.90 17.74 5.32
C GLN A 16 -6.16 17.32 4.04
N GLU A 17 -5.23 18.15 3.56
CA GLU A 17 -4.38 17.78 2.42
C GLU A 17 -3.54 16.53 2.69
N LEU A 18 -2.98 16.40 3.88
CA LEU A 18 -2.17 15.24 4.26
C LEU A 18 -3.03 13.98 4.35
N GLU A 19 -4.24 14.07 4.91
CA GLU A 19 -5.19 12.95 4.95
C GLU A 19 -5.58 12.46 3.54
N LEU A 20 -5.82 13.39 2.61
CA LEU A 20 -6.08 13.04 1.21
C LEU A 20 -4.87 12.37 0.53
N LYS A 21 -3.65 12.87 0.81
CA LYS A 21 -2.42 12.27 0.30
C LYS A 21 -2.17 10.88 0.86
N ILE A 22 -2.43 10.66 2.15
CA ILE A 22 -2.32 9.34 2.78
C ILE A 22 -3.25 8.35 2.08
N LYS A 23 -4.54 8.70 1.92
CA LYS A 23 -5.51 7.85 1.21
C LYS A 23 -5.08 7.54 -0.23
N LYS A 24 -4.52 8.54 -0.92
CA LYS A 24 -3.99 8.34 -2.27
C LYS A 24 -2.82 7.34 -2.27
N ILE A 25 -1.87 7.51 -1.37
CA ILE A 25 -0.70 6.61 -1.23
C ILE A 25 -1.15 5.19 -0.88
N GLU A 26 -2.12 5.02 0.03
CA GLU A 26 -2.70 3.71 0.36
C GLU A 26 -3.30 3.01 -0.85
N ASN A 27 -4.09 3.74 -1.65
CA ASN A 27 -4.66 3.21 -2.89
C ASN A 27 -3.58 2.86 -3.92
N ASP A 28 -2.56 3.72 -4.06
CA ASP A 28 -1.46 3.48 -4.98
C ASP A 28 -0.66 2.24 -4.57
N ILE A 29 -0.36 2.07 -3.28
CA ILE A 29 0.29 0.86 -2.74
C ILE A 29 -0.51 -0.38 -3.08
N TYR A 30 -1.83 -0.39 -2.78
CA TYR A 30 -2.68 -1.54 -3.08
C TYR A 30 -2.70 -1.87 -4.58
N LYS A 31 -2.77 -0.84 -5.44
CA LYS A 31 -2.77 -0.99 -6.89
C LYS A 31 -1.45 -1.60 -7.39
N TYR A 32 -0.32 -1.04 -6.99
CA TYR A 32 0.99 -1.53 -7.43
C TYR A 32 1.33 -2.90 -6.86
N GLU A 33 0.88 -3.19 -5.64
CA GLU A 33 1.02 -4.51 -5.04
C GLU A 33 0.17 -5.56 -5.76
N THR A 34 -1.04 -5.19 -6.20
CA THR A 34 -1.86 -6.07 -7.06
C THR A 34 -1.15 -6.37 -8.38
N LEU A 35 -0.64 -5.34 -9.06
CA LEU A 35 0.10 -5.52 -10.30
C LEU A 35 1.34 -6.40 -10.11
N LEU A 36 2.07 -6.22 -9.01
CA LEU A 36 3.23 -7.04 -8.68
C LEU A 36 2.84 -8.51 -8.51
N LEU A 37 1.79 -8.78 -7.72
CA LEU A 37 1.31 -10.14 -7.47
C LEU A 37 0.73 -10.78 -8.73
N GLU A 38 0.11 -10.01 -9.64
CA GLU A 38 -0.33 -10.54 -10.94
C GLU A 38 0.85 -10.94 -11.83
N ILE A 39 1.93 -10.13 -11.84
CA ILE A 39 3.14 -10.43 -12.63
C ILE A 39 3.92 -11.62 -12.04
N SER A 40 3.94 -11.75 -10.72
CA SER A 40 4.71 -12.79 -10.02
C SER A 40 3.93 -14.09 -9.80
N ASP A 41 2.80 -14.29 -10.48
CA ASP A 41 1.91 -15.42 -10.27
C ASP A 41 1.59 -15.61 -8.77
N GLY A 42 1.11 -14.55 -8.13
CA GLY A 42 0.70 -14.49 -6.73
C GLY A 42 1.82 -14.62 -5.70
N ASN A 43 3.09 -14.55 -6.12
CA ASN A 43 4.21 -14.68 -5.21
C ASN A 43 4.67 -13.32 -4.67
N PRO A 44 4.65 -13.10 -3.34
CA PRO A 44 5.16 -11.87 -2.77
C PRO A 44 6.66 -11.72 -3.03
N ILE A 45 7.13 -10.47 -3.06
CA ILE A 45 8.54 -10.16 -3.38
C ILE A 45 9.53 -10.87 -2.44
N SER A 46 9.13 -11.11 -1.19
CA SER A 46 9.93 -11.83 -0.19
C SER A 46 10.23 -13.28 -0.56
N ARG A 47 9.45 -13.88 -1.47
CA ARG A 47 9.65 -15.25 -1.96
C ARG A 47 10.15 -15.30 -3.40
N SER A 48 10.45 -14.15 -4.00
CA SER A 48 10.79 -14.05 -5.43
C SER A 48 12.06 -14.82 -5.80
N LEU A 49 13.11 -14.73 -4.97
CA LEU A 49 14.38 -15.44 -5.22
C LEU A 49 14.22 -16.96 -5.10
N GLU A 50 13.53 -17.42 -4.07
CA GLU A 50 13.28 -18.85 -3.83
C GLU A 50 12.42 -19.43 -4.96
N ASN A 51 11.43 -18.69 -5.44
CA ASN A 51 10.62 -19.07 -6.61
C ASN A 51 11.41 -19.06 -7.91
N TYR A 52 12.26 -18.06 -8.15
CA TYR A 52 13.12 -18.02 -9.33
C TYR A 52 14.08 -19.22 -9.40
N LEU A 53 14.57 -19.66 -8.26
CA LEU A 53 15.47 -20.82 -8.16
C LEU A 53 14.73 -22.17 -8.25
N THR A 54 13.46 -22.25 -7.87
CA THR A 54 12.71 -23.51 -7.75
C THR A 54 11.72 -23.77 -8.89
N GLN A 55 11.20 -22.75 -9.57
CA GLN A 55 10.20 -22.91 -10.62
C GLN A 55 10.85 -23.22 -11.98
N ARG A 56 11.14 -24.50 -12.23
CA ARG A 56 11.46 -25.00 -13.58
C ARG A 56 10.25 -25.50 -14.37
N THR A 57 9.07 -25.64 -13.78
CA THR A 57 7.93 -26.26 -14.47
C THR A 57 6.59 -25.87 -13.85
N GLU A 58 5.64 -25.49 -14.72
CA GLU A 58 4.19 -25.28 -14.51
C GLU A 58 3.72 -23.95 -13.87
N LYS A 59 3.23 -23.05 -14.74
CA LYS A 59 2.42 -21.87 -14.39
C LYS A 59 1.01 -22.31 -13.97
N LYS A 60 0.76 -22.52 -12.67
CA LYS A 60 -0.59 -22.68 -12.14
C LYS A 60 -1.12 -21.32 -11.69
N LYS A 61 -2.38 -20.99 -12.07
CA LYS A 61 -3.06 -19.80 -11.58
C LYS A 61 -3.14 -19.84 -10.05
N THR A 62 -2.37 -19.00 -9.40
CA THR A 62 -2.27 -18.87 -7.96
C THR A 62 -3.38 -17.94 -7.48
N ASN A 63 -4.11 -18.38 -6.46
CA ASN A 63 -5.16 -17.57 -5.86
C ASN A 63 -4.50 -16.56 -4.91
N ILE A 64 -4.42 -15.30 -5.33
CA ILE A 64 -3.82 -14.20 -4.55
C ILE A 64 -4.66 -13.97 -3.31
N LYS A 65 -4.08 -14.14 -2.12
CA LYS A 65 -4.76 -13.86 -0.84
C LYS A 65 -4.35 -12.50 -0.31
N ASP A 66 -5.19 -11.91 0.54
CA ASP A 66 -4.85 -10.65 1.20
C ASP A 66 -3.60 -10.75 2.06
N ASN A 67 -3.28 -11.93 2.59
CA ASN A 67 -2.05 -12.19 3.35
C ASN A 67 -0.76 -12.10 2.52
N ASP A 68 -0.87 -12.18 1.18
CA ASP A 68 0.28 -12.04 0.28
C ASP A 68 0.63 -10.57 0.03
N ARG A 69 -0.22 -9.64 0.50
CA ARG A 69 -0.08 -8.18 0.37
C ARG A 69 0.74 -7.59 1.53
N LEU A 70 2.03 -7.91 1.55
CA LEU A 70 2.99 -7.52 2.59
C LEU A 70 2.93 -6.02 2.95
N PHE A 71 2.78 -5.15 1.95
CA PHE A 71 2.77 -3.70 2.15
C PHE A 71 1.42 -3.23 2.68
N THR A 72 0.32 -3.69 2.10
CA THR A 72 -1.04 -3.33 2.55
C THR A 72 -1.30 -3.75 4.00
N ILE A 73 -0.83 -4.93 4.42
CA ILE A 73 -1.03 -5.44 5.79
C ILE A 73 -0.28 -4.60 6.83
N ASN A 74 0.96 -4.20 6.50
CA ASN A 74 1.86 -3.53 7.43
C ASN A 74 1.70 -2.01 7.47
N MET A 75 0.75 -1.45 6.71
CA MET A 75 0.50 -0.02 6.73
C MET A 75 0.05 0.44 8.12
N PRO A 76 0.70 1.47 8.69
CA PRO A 76 0.30 2.01 9.99
C PRO A 76 -1.11 2.57 9.86
N ARG A 77 -2.05 1.98 10.61
CA ARG A 77 -3.45 2.45 10.68
C ARG A 77 -3.52 3.72 11.51
N VAL A 78 -3.03 4.82 10.94
CA VAL A 78 -3.11 6.15 11.55
C VAL A 78 -4.58 6.58 11.46
N SER A 79 -5.33 6.34 12.55
CA SER A 79 -6.78 6.56 12.70
C SER A 79 -7.66 5.34 12.42
N ARG A 80 -7.71 4.42 13.38
CA ARG A 80 -8.98 3.80 13.77
C ARG A 80 -9.41 4.37 15.12
N LYS A 81 -10.21 5.44 15.08
CA LYS A 81 -11.18 5.76 16.11
C LYS A 81 -12.54 5.79 15.44
#